data_AF-A0A1Q9XYS0-F1
#
_entry.id   AF-A0A1Q9XYS0-F1
#
_cell.length_a   1.000
_cell.length_b   1.000
_cell.length_c   1.000
_cell.angle_alpha   90.00
_cell.angle_beta   90.00
_cell.angle_gamma   90.00
#
_symmetry.space_group_name_H-M   'P 1'
#
loop_
_entity.id
_entity.type
_entity.pdbx_description
1 polymer ?
#
loop_
_entity_poly.entity_id
_entity_poly.type
_entity_poly.pdbx_seq_one_letter_code
_entity_poly.pdbx_strand_id
1 'polypeptide(L)' 'MMKTQYVVETCTFHGPSKQRRWHRVHTGPSLMDCNAYVGSTIASMYAHWRPERALALFRVRGVRTSA' A
#
# COMPACT_ATOMS: atom_id res chain seq x y z
N MET A 1 -2.88 -4.96 -25.69
CA MET A 1 -4.01 -4.54 -24.82
C MET A 1 -3.39 -3.99 -23.53
N MET A 2 -3.67 -2.75 -23.12
CA MET A 2 -3.15 -2.21 -21.86
C MET A 2 -3.77 -2.97 -20.69
N LYS A 3 -2.95 -3.59 -19.84
CA LYS A 3 -3.42 -4.19 -18.59
C LYS A 3 -3.21 -3.19 -17.46
N THR A 4 -4.20 -3.08 -16.58
CA THR A 4 -4.05 -2.29 -15.35
C THR A 4 -3.52 -3.22 -14.27
N GLN A 5 -2.37 -2.88 -13.72
CA GLN A 5 -1.79 -3.54 -12.57
C GLN A 5 -1.92 -2.61 -11.36
N TYR A 6 -2.18 -3.16 -10.18
CA TYR A 6 -2.34 -2.36 -8.97
C TYR A 6 -1.09 -2.49 -8.10
N VAL A 7 -0.56 -1.37 -7.63
CA VAL A 7 0.57 -1.32 -6.72
C VAL A 7 0.10 -0.88 -5.34
N VAL A 8 0.62 -1.52 -4.30
CA VAL A 8 0.48 -1.10 -2.92
C VAL A 8 1.77 -0.41 -2.51
N GLU A 9 1.65 0.76 -1.92
CA GLU A 9 2.77 1.50 -1.33
C GLU A 9 2.51 1.74 0.15
N THR A 10 3.58 1.68 0.94
CA THR A 10 3.57 2.03 2.37
C THR A 10 4.34 3.33 2.61
N CYS A 11 3.92 4.10 3.61
CA CYS A 11 4.54 5.35 4.01
C CYS A 11 5.51 5.11 5.18
N THR A 12 6.77 5.49 5.00
CA THR A 12 7.74 5.66 6.09
C THR A 12 7.94 7.14 6.38
N PHE A 13 8.21 7.47 7.63
CA PHE A 13 8.55 8.84 8.03
C PHE A 13 10.07 8.98 8.08
N HIS A 14 10.62 9.88 7.28
CA HIS A 14 12.03 10.22 7.38
C HIS A 14 12.26 11.03 8.66
N GLY A 15 13.12 10.55 9.57
CA GLY A 15 13.22 11.02 10.95
C GLY A 15 13.24 12.55 11.12
N PRO A 16 14.34 13.25 10.77
CA PRO A 16 14.51 14.67 11.07
C PRO A 16 13.53 15.60 10.34
N SER A 17 13.14 15.24 9.11
CA SER A 17 12.32 16.09 8.25
C SER A 17 10.82 15.80 8.34
N LYS A 18 10.43 14.70 9.02
CA LYS A 18 9.06 14.15 9.05
C LYS A 18 8.41 14.00 7.67
N GLN A 19 9.22 14.01 6.60
CA GLN A 19 8.71 13.88 5.24
C GLN A 19 8.23 12.45 5.02
N ARG A 20 7.05 12.35 4.40
CA ARG A 20 6.46 11.06 4.02
C ARG A 20 7.17 10.56 2.77
N ARG A 21 7.79 9.39 2.88
CA ARG A 21 8.31 8.67 1.71
C ARG A 21 7.47 7.43 1.47
N TRP A 22 7.03 7.28 0.22
CA TRP A 22 6.19 6.16 -0.19
C TRP A 22 7.05 5.12 -0.90
N HIS A 23 6.89 3.85 -0.51
CA HIS A 23 7.65 2.74 -1.05
C HIS A 23 6.70 1.65 -1.53
N ARG A 24 6.91 1.14 -2.74
CA ARG A 24 6.15 -0.01 -3.26
C ARG A 24 6.50 -1.25 -2.45
N VAL A 25 5.48 -1.93 -1.94
CA VAL A 25 5.62 -3.15 -1.11
C VAL A 25 4.92 -4.36 -1.70
N HIS A 26 3.90 -4.14 -2.54
CA HIS A 26 3.18 -5.22 -3.19
C HIS A 26 2.63 -4.77 -4.53
N THR A 27 2.34 -5.75 -5.39
CA THR A 27 1.70 -5.52 -6.69
C THR A 27 0.74 -6.67 -6.98
N GLY A 28 -0.48 -6.37 -7.42
CA GLY A 28 -1.52 -7.35 -7.69
C GLY A 28 -2.30 -7.06 -8.98
N PRO A 29 -3.09 -8.04 -9.46
CA PRO A 29 -3.84 -7.92 -10.70
C PRO A 29 -5.14 -7.11 -10.53
N SER A 30 -5.65 -6.97 -9.30
CA SER A 30 -6.88 -6.23 -9.01
C SER A 30 -6.78 -5.34 -7.77
N LEU A 31 -7.69 -4.38 -7.66
CA LEU A 31 -7.82 -3.52 -6.48
C LEU A 31 -8.20 -4.35 -5.24
N MET A 32 -9.07 -5.35 -5.41
CA MET A 32 -9.52 -6.24 -4.34
C MET A 32 -8.35 -7.00 -3.72
N ASP A 33 -7.50 -7.62 -4.54
CA ASP A 33 -6.34 -8.39 -4.06
C ASP A 33 -5.35 -7.49 -3.30
N CYS A 34 -5.12 -6.28 -3.82
CA CYS A 34 -4.26 -5.31 -3.15
C CYS A 34 -4.83 -4.83 -1.81
N ASN A 35 -6.15 -4.64 -1.71
CA ASN A 35 -6.80 -4.29 -0.45
C ASN A 35 -6.79 -5.46 0.55
N ALA A 36 -6.92 -6.70 0.08
CA ALA A 36 -6.77 -7.88 0.93
C ALA A 36 -5.34 -7.98 1.50
N TYR A 37 -4.32 -7.71 0.68
CA TYR A 37 -2.93 -7.61 1.14
C TYR A 37 -2.76 -6.51 2.20
N VAL A 38 -3.35 -5.34 2.01
CA VAL A 38 -3.29 -4.25 3.02
C VAL A 38 -3.95 -4.71 4.32
N GLY A 39 -5.13 -5.32 4.25
CA GLY A 39 -5.85 -5.83 5.42
C GLY A 39 -5.04 -6.87 6.21
N SER A 40 -4.44 -7.85 5.53
CA SER A 40 -3.61 -8.87 6.18
C SER A 40 -2.32 -8.30 6.76
N THR A 41 -1.71 -7.32 6.10
CA THR A 41 -0.52 -6.61 6.60
C THR A 41 -0.85 -5.79 7.84
N ILE A 42 -1.99 -5.10 7.86
CA ILE A 42 -2.46 -4.37 9.05
C ILE A 42 -2.74 -5.32 10.20
N ALA A 43 -3.47 -6.41 9.95
CA ALA A 43 -3.83 -7.39 10.96
C ALA A 43 -2.60 -8.11 11.58
N SER A 44 -1.48 -8.17 10.86
CA SER A 44 -0.23 -8.77 11.34
C SER A 44 0.73 -7.73 11.94
N MET A 45 1.23 -6.80 11.12
CA MET A 45 2.32 -5.89 11.53
C MET A 45 1.84 -4.69 12.34
N TYR A 46 0.58 -4.29 12.18
CA TYR A 46 0.00 -3.11 12.81
C TYR A 46 -1.18 -3.48 13.72
N ALA A 47 -1.24 -4.73 14.21
CA ALA A 47 -2.33 -5.23 15.04
C ALA A 47 -2.58 -4.40 16.32
N HIS A 48 -1.53 -3.73 16.81
CA HIS A 48 -1.57 -2.88 18.00
C HIS A 48 -1.97 -1.42 17.70
N TRP A 49 -2.17 -1.06 16.44
CA TRP A 49 -2.58 0.29 16.03
C TRP A 49 -4.10 0.33 15.86
N ARG A 50 -4.67 1.53 16.01
CA ARG A 50 -6.04 1.77 15.55
C ARG A 50 -6.10 1.52 14.03
N PRO A 51 -7.11 0.79 13.52
CA PRO A 51 -7.20 0.44 12.10
C PRO A 51 -7.07 1.65 11.16
N GLU A 52 -7.69 2.78 11.49
CA GLU A 52 -7.66 4.00 10.67
C GLU A 52 -6.26 4.59 10.58
N ARG A 53 -5.51 4.53 11.69
CA ARG A 53 -4.12 4.99 11.76
C ARG A 53 -3.20 4.09 10.95
N ALA A 54 -3.40 2.78 11.00
CA ALA A 54 -2.62 1.83 10.21
C ALA A 54 -2.92 1.98 8.72
N LEU A 55 -4.21 2.10 8.35
CA LEU A 55 -4.63 2.28 6.96
C LEU A 55 -4.06 3.54 6.32
N ALA A 56 -3.92 4.63 7.09
CA ALA A 56 -3.31 5.88 6.62
C ALA A 56 -1.84 5.74 6.17
N LEU A 57 -1.18 4.62 6.49
CA LEU A 57 0.17 4.31 6.02
C LEU A 57 0.19 3.63 4.65
N PHE A 58 -0.95 3.21 4.10
CA PHE A 58 -1.02 2.49 2.84
C PHE A 58 -1.73 3.31 1.76
N ARG A 59 -1.32 3.11 0.51
CA ARG A 59 -2.05 3.58 -0.68
C ARG A 59 -2.03 2.52 -1.76
N VAL A 60 -3.13 2.41 -2.50
CA VAL A 60 -3.25 1.51 -3.66
C VAL A 60 -3.41 2.36 -4.92
N ARG A 61 -2.63 2.09 -5.96
CA ARG A 61 -2.66 2.83 -7.23
C ARG A 61 -2.75 1.90 -8.42
N GLY A 62 -3.61 2.23 -9.37
CA GLY A 62 -3.59 1.60 -10.70
C GLY A 62 -2.45 2.16 -11.54
N VAL A 63 -1.67 1.27 -12.16
CA VAL A 63 -0.59 1.56 -13.08
C VAL A 63 -0.90 0.86 -14.40
N ARG A 64 -0.95 1.62 -15.49
CA ARG A 64 -1.11 1.05 -16.83
C ARG A 64 0.23 0.46 -17.23
N THR A 65 0.26 -0.82 -17.58
CA THR A 65 1.43 -1.48 -18.12
C THR A 65 1.22 -1.74 -19.61
N SER A 66 2.23 -1.41 -20.41
CA SER A 66 2.34 -1.91 -21.78
C SER A 66 2.67 -3.39 -21.69
N ALA A 67 1.80 -4.21 -22.29
CA ALA A 67 1.97 -5.66 -22.39
C ALA A 67 3.17 -6.02 -23.25
#